data_AF-A0A1Q7JIB8-F1
#
_entry.id   AF-A0A1Q7JIB8-F1
#
_cell.length_a   1.000
_cell.length_b   1.000
_cell.length_c   1.000
_cell.angle_alpha   90.00
_cell.angle_beta   90.00
_cell.angle_gamma   90.00
#
_symmetry.space_group_name_H-M   'P 1'
#
loop_
_entity.id
_entity.type
_entity.pdbx_description
1 polymer ?
#
loop_
_entity_poly.entity_id
_entity_poly.type
_entity_poly.pdbx_seq_one_letter_code
_entity_poly.pdbx_strand_id
1 'polypeptide(L)'
;MTTQDVLTWLDQRRPAPPPVLAAHLAAAAESSPPPPAREALPGYLVELGRRLLARVTRAPAGGRELALDLLAADAFVTYGFEAQAEAEVDGLTALAERVAGGREGIGEPRG
;
A
#
# COMPACT_ATOMS: atom_id res chain seq x y z
N MET A 1 1.29 16.12 1.36
CA MET A 1 2.20 14.99 1.11
C MET A 1 2.38 14.82 -0.39
N THR A 2 3.55 14.43 -0.85
CA THR A 2 3.94 14.20 -2.25
C THR A 2 4.51 12.78 -2.43
N THR A 3 4.70 12.34 -3.67
CA THR A 3 5.44 11.09 -3.96
C THR A 3 6.84 11.12 -3.36
N GLN A 4 7.51 12.28 -3.35
CA GLN A 4 8.84 12.42 -2.75
C GLN A 4 8.83 12.19 -1.23
N ASP A 5 7.77 12.62 -0.54
CA ASP A 5 7.62 12.38 0.91
C ASP A 5 7.51 10.87 1.20
N VAL A 6 6.81 10.13 0.34
CA VAL A 6 6.68 8.67 0.43
C VAL A 6 8.04 7.99 0.22
N LEU A 7 8.77 8.36 -0.83
CA LEU A 7 10.10 7.82 -1.11
C LEU A 7 11.08 8.09 0.04
N THR A 8 11.02 9.31 0.60
CA THR A 8 11.84 9.70 1.74
C THR A 8 11.52 8.86 2.98
N TRP A 9 10.24 8.58 3.24
CA TRP A 9 9.84 7.74 4.37
C TRP A 9 10.24 6.26 4.17
N LEU A 10 10.16 5.74 2.94
CA LEU A 10 10.59 4.38 2.60
C LEU A 10 12.10 4.18 2.83
N ASP A 11 12.93 5.17 2.48
CA ASP A 11 14.39 5.14 2.68
C ASP A 11 14.79 5.06 4.18
N GLN A 12 13.92 5.57 5.04
CA GLN A 12 14.12 5.59 6.49
C GLN A 12 13.73 4.27 7.18
N ARG A 13 13.11 3.31 6.48
CA ARG A 13 12.63 2.06 7.10
C ARG A 13 13.74 1.25 7.74
N ARG A 14 13.49 0.76 8.95
CA ARG A 14 14.41 -0.10 9.72
C ARG A 14 13.64 -1.28 10.33
N PRO A 15 14.08 -2.55 10.10
CA PRO A 15 15.18 -2.93 9.22
C PRO A 15 14.92 -2.53 7.76
N ALA A 16 15.99 -2.25 7.01
CA ALA A 16 15.86 -1.91 5.61
C ALA A 16 15.31 -3.13 4.84
N PRO A 17 14.32 -2.96 3.94
CA PRO A 17 13.84 -4.05 3.13
C PRO A 17 14.96 -4.57 2.19
N PRO A 18 14.91 -5.85 1.77
CA PRO A 18 15.85 -6.36 0.77
C PRO A 18 15.89 -5.47 -0.48
N PRO A 19 17.06 -5.23 -1.11
CA PRO A 19 17.21 -4.23 -2.17
C PRO A 19 16.23 -4.36 -3.34
N VAL A 20 15.89 -5.59 -3.73
CA VAL A 20 14.91 -5.86 -4.80
C VAL A 20 13.50 -5.38 -4.38
N LEU A 21 13.10 -5.62 -3.14
CA LEU A 21 11.81 -5.14 -2.62
C LEU A 21 11.83 -3.61 -2.47
N ALA A 22 12.94 -3.03 -1.99
CA ALA A 22 13.10 -1.58 -1.85
C ALA A 22 12.91 -0.86 -3.20
N ALA A 23 13.59 -1.34 -4.25
CA ALA A 23 13.46 -0.80 -5.60
C ALA A 23 12.02 -0.95 -6.14
N HIS A 24 11.38 -2.09 -5.86
CA HIS A 24 10.01 -2.35 -6.29
C HIS A 24 8.98 -1.44 -5.60
N LEU A 25 9.15 -1.17 -4.30
CA LEU A 25 8.33 -0.23 -3.54
C LEU A 25 8.46 1.19 -4.10
N ALA A 26 9.69 1.64 -4.37
CA ALA A 26 9.93 2.96 -4.96
C ALA A 26 9.27 3.08 -6.35
N ALA A 27 9.48 2.10 -7.22
CA ALA A 27 8.86 2.07 -8.56
C ALA A 27 7.32 2.05 -8.48
N ALA A 28 6.73 1.32 -7.52
CA ALA A 28 5.30 1.31 -7.32
C ALA A 28 4.75 2.67 -6.86
N ALA A 29 5.48 3.40 -6.01
CA ALA A 29 5.11 4.75 -5.59
C ALA A 29 5.24 5.77 -6.73
N GLU A 30 6.32 5.69 -7.52
CA GLU A 30 6.57 6.58 -8.66
C GLU A 30 5.58 6.38 -9.81
N SER A 31 5.19 5.13 -10.08
CA SER A 31 4.24 4.78 -11.15
C SER A 31 2.78 5.00 -10.77
N SER A 32 2.50 5.30 -9.50
CA SER A 32 1.14 5.52 -9.01
C SER A 32 0.72 6.99 -9.12
N PRO A 33 -0.59 7.28 -9.25
CA PRO A 33 -1.09 8.64 -9.19
C PRO A 33 -0.64 9.33 -7.89
N PRO A 34 -0.33 10.64 -7.92
CA PRO A 34 0.09 11.35 -6.74
C PRO A 34 -0.97 11.26 -5.62
N PRO A 35 -0.55 11.30 -4.35
CA PRO A 35 -1.49 11.26 -3.23
C PRO A 35 -2.51 12.41 -3.33
N PRO A 36 -3.80 12.16 -3.08
CA PRO A 36 -4.80 13.22 -2.95
C PRO A 36 -4.37 14.26 -1.91
N ALA A 37 -4.72 15.54 -2.10
CA ALA A 37 -4.24 16.64 -1.26
C ALA A 37 -4.52 16.48 0.25
N ARG A 38 -5.56 15.72 0.61
CA ARG A 38 -5.97 15.46 2.01
C ARG A 38 -5.57 14.07 2.51
N GLU A 39 -4.94 13.24 1.67
CA GLU A 39 -4.55 11.89 2.07
C GLU A 39 -3.26 11.93 2.89
N ALA A 40 -3.28 11.28 4.04
CA ALA A 40 -2.11 11.13 4.91
C ALA A 40 -1.25 9.94 4.47
N LEU A 41 0.01 9.92 4.92
CA LEU A 41 0.96 8.85 4.58
C LEU A 41 0.44 7.45 4.88
N PRO A 42 -0.12 7.15 6.08
CA PRO A 42 -0.61 5.81 6.39
C PRO A 42 -1.65 5.29 5.39
N GLY A 43 -2.62 6.15 5.07
CA GLY A 43 -3.71 5.81 4.16
C GLY A 43 -3.26 5.67 2.71
N TYR A 44 -2.31 6.49 2.27
CA TYR A 44 -1.74 6.37 0.94
C TYR A 44 -0.89 5.12 0.76
N LEU A 45 -0.08 4.73 1.76
CA LEU A 45 0.67 3.47 1.73
C LEU A 45 -0.29 2.28 1.59
N VAL A 46 -1.37 2.24 2.37
CA VAL A 46 -2.42 1.21 2.22
C VAL A 46 -3.02 1.20 0.82
N GLU A 47 -3.29 2.36 0.23
CA GLU A 47 -3.85 2.46 -1.13
C GLU A 47 -2.88 1.93 -2.21
N LEU A 48 -1.58 2.21 -2.08
CA LEU A 48 -0.55 1.62 -2.95
C LEU A 48 -0.57 0.09 -2.87
N GLY A 49 -0.65 -0.46 -1.66
CA GLY A 49 -0.75 -1.91 -1.44
C GLY A 49 -2.01 -2.52 -2.08
N ARG A 50 -3.16 -1.85 -1.96
CA ARG A 50 -4.42 -2.29 -2.59
C ARG A 50 -4.34 -2.30 -4.11
N ARG A 51 -3.69 -1.31 -4.72
CA ARG A 51 -3.49 -1.26 -6.18
C ARG A 51 -2.62 -2.40 -6.68
N LEU A 52 -1.54 -2.69 -5.97
CA LEU A 52 -0.66 -3.84 -6.24
C LEU A 52 -1.44 -5.16 -6.15
N LEU A 53 -2.17 -5.37 -5.05
CA LEU A 53 -2.98 -6.56 -4.86
C LEU A 53 -4.06 -6.73 -5.95
N ALA A 54 -4.69 -5.63 -6.37
CA ALA A 54 -5.65 -5.64 -7.47
C ALA A 54 -5.01 -6.06 -8.82
N ARG A 55 -3.74 -5.73 -9.07
CA ARG A 55 -3.01 -6.23 -10.24
C ARG A 55 -2.73 -7.73 -10.15
N VAL A 56 -2.26 -8.19 -8.99
CA VAL A 56 -1.97 -9.61 -8.74
C VAL A 56 -3.21 -10.47 -8.97
N THR A 57 -4.35 -10.05 -8.41
CA THR A 57 -5.63 -10.79 -8.51
C THR A 57 -6.24 -10.78 -9.91
N ARG A 58 -5.85 -9.86 -10.79
CA ARG A 58 -6.33 -9.78 -12.18
C ARG A 58 -5.47 -10.56 -13.17
N ALA A 59 -4.32 -11.10 -12.75
CA ALA A 59 -3.37 -11.77 -13.64
C ALA A 59 -3.51 -13.31 -13.57
N PRO A 60 -4.12 -13.97 -14.57
CA PRO A 60 -4.44 -15.40 -14.51
C PRO A 60 -3.24 -16.34 -14.66
N ALA A 61 -2.08 -15.85 -15.12
CA ALA A 61 -0.94 -16.71 -15.49
C ALA A 61 0.10 -16.93 -14.37
N GLY A 62 0.01 -16.23 -13.23
CA GLY A 62 1.03 -16.33 -12.19
C GLY A 62 2.40 -15.81 -12.65
N GLY A 63 3.40 -15.76 -11.75
CA GLY A 63 4.78 -15.40 -12.13
C GLY A 63 5.58 -14.77 -11.00
N ARG A 64 6.92 -14.69 -11.18
CA ARG A 64 7.84 -14.11 -10.20
C ARG A 64 7.61 -12.61 -9.99
N GLU A 65 7.23 -11.88 -11.03
CA GLU A 65 6.88 -10.46 -10.95
C GLU A 65 5.63 -10.25 -10.08
N LEU A 66 4.64 -11.15 -10.19
CA LEU A 66 3.46 -11.12 -9.32
C LEU A 66 3.78 -11.45 -7.86
N ALA A 67 4.81 -12.27 -7.61
CA ALA A 67 5.27 -12.52 -6.25
C ALA A 67 5.91 -11.27 -5.62
N LEU A 68 6.66 -10.48 -6.40
CA LEU A 68 7.18 -9.19 -5.94
C LEU A 68 6.07 -8.16 -5.75
N ASP A 69 5.08 -8.10 -6.65
CA ASP A 69 3.90 -7.25 -6.47
C ASP A 69 3.11 -7.63 -5.20
N LEU A 70 2.96 -8.92 -4.92
CA LEU A 70 2.28 -9.39 -3.70
C LEU A 70 3.08 -9.04 -2.44
N LEU A 71 4.39 -9.23 -2.45
CA LEU A 71 5.26 -8.87 -1.32
C LEU A 71 5.28 -7.35 -1.09
N ALA A 72 5.30 -6.55 -2.15
CA ALA A 72 5.18 -5.10 -2.04
C ALA A 72 3.81 -4.68 -1.53
N ALA A 73 2.72 -5.35 -1.96
CA ALA A 73 1.39 -5.08 -1.45
C ALA A 73 1.31 -5.29 0.08
N ASP A 74 1.84 -6.41 0.56
CA ASP A 74 1.92 -6.74 1.99
C ASP A 74 2.77 -5.72 2.76
N ALA A 75 3.96 -5.39 2.24
CA ALA A 75 4.84 -4.41 2.85
C ALA A 75 4.18 -3.02 2.94
N PHE A 76 3.49 -2.56 1.90
CA PHE A 76 2.78 -1.27 1.92
C PHE A 76 1.67 -1.22 2.96
N VAL A 77 0.91 -2.30 3.14
CA VAL A 77 -0.11 -2.36 4.20
C VAL A 77 0.54 -2.33 5.58
N THR A 78 1.59 -3.14 5.78
CA THR A 78 2.38 -3.14 7.02
C THR A 78 2.93 -1.76 7.35
N TYR A 79 3.54 -1.10 6.37
CA TYR A 79 4.09 0.24 6.49
C TYR A 79 3.01 1.32 6.70
N GLY A 80 1.80 1.12 6.16
CA GLY A 80 0.66 1.96 6.51
C GLY A 80 0.36 1.93 8.02
N PHE A 81 0.36 0.75 8.62
CA PHE A 81 0.18 0.60 10.06
C PHE A 81 1.35 1.15 10.88
N GLU A 82 2.59 0.91 10.45
CA GLU A 82 3.78 1.51 11.11
C GLU A 82 3.72 3.04 11.08
N ALA A 83 3.44 3.63 9.91
CA ALA A 83 3.29 5.08 9.77
C ALA A 83 2.15 5.63 10.65
N GLN A 84 1.05 4.88 10.78
CA GLN A 84 -0.04 5.27 11.66
C GLN A 84 0.39 5.21 13.13
N ALA A 85 1.06 4.13 13.55
CA ALA A 85 1.55 3.99 14.92
C ALA A 85 2.61 5.05 15.27
N GLU A 86 3.47 5.41 14.32
CA GLU A 86 4.47 6.49 14.45
C GLU A 86 3.80 7.88 14.57
N ALA A 87 2.69 8.10 13.86
CA ALA A 87 1.97 9.37 13.89
C ALA A 87 1.04 9.50 15.10
N GLU A 88 0.12 8.54 15.29
CA GLU A 88 -0.87 8.52 16.36
C GLU A 88 -1.53 7.13 16.48
N VAL A 89 -1.34 6.47 17.62
CA VAL A 89 -1.83 5.09 17.86
C VAL A 89 -3.36 4.98 17.78
N ASP A 90 -4.09 6.02 18.19
CA ASP A 90 -5.57 6.01 18.22
C ASP A 90 -6.20 5.87 16.82
N GLY A 91 -5.45 6.21 15.75
CA GLY A 91 -5.90 6.05 14.37
C GLY A 91 -5.80 4.64 13.80
N LEU A 92 -5.18 3.68 14.51
CA LEU A 92 -4.95 2.31 14.00
C LEU A 92 -6.26 1.57 13.70
N THR A 93 -7.28 1.71 14.54
CA THR A 93 -8.58 1.05 14.34
C THR A 93 -9.25 1.52 13.05
N ALA A 94 -9.29 2.85 12.83
CA ALA A 94 -9.88 3.42 11.62
C ALA A 94 -9.11 2.99 10.35
N LEU A 95 -7.78 2.89 10.43
CA LEU A 95 -6.97 2.39 9.32
C LEU A 95 -7.25 0.90 9.04
N ALA A 96 -7.37 0.07 10.10
CA ALA A 96 -7.71 -1.33 9.96
C ALA A 96 -9.09 -1.54 9.32
N GLU A 97 -10.09 -0.77 9.73
CA GLU A 97 -11.42 -0.77 9.11
C GLU A 97 -11.34 -0.39 7.63
N ARG A 98 -10.53 0.61 7.27
CA ARG A 98 -10.32 0.99 5.86
C ARG A 98 -9.67 -0.14 5.03
N VAL A 99 -8.70 -0.86 5.61
CA VAL A 99 -8.07 -2.03 4.97
C VAL A 99 -9.10 -3.14 4.76
N ALA A 100 -9.91 -3.45 5.78
CA ALA A 100 -10.91 -4.51 5.76
C ALA A 100 -12.13 -4.19 4.86
N GLY A 101 -12.61 -2.94 4.87
CA GLY A 101 -13.81 -2.47 4.16
C GLY A 101 -13.66 -2.39 2.64
N GLY A 102 -12.49 -2.74 2.08
CA GLY A 102 -12.26 -2.75 0.64
C GLY A 102 -13.06 -3.77 -0.19
N ARG A 103 -13.92 -4.57 0.44
CA ARG A 103 -14.73 -5.63 -0.19
C ARG A 103 -16.20 -5.24 -0.49
N GLU A 104 -16.71 -4.09 -0.04
CA GLU A 104 -18.13 -3.74 -0.16
C GLU A 104 -18.54 -3.12 -1.52
N GLY A 105 -18.01 -3.66 -2.63
CA GLY A 105 -18.34 -3.18 -3.98
C GLY A 105 -18.63 -4.27 -5.02
N ILE A 106 -18.69 -5.53 -4.61
CA ILE A 106 -18.91 -6.67 -5.52
C ILE A 106 -19.97 -7.59 -4.91
N GLY A 107 -21.25 -7.24 -5.09
CA GLY A 107 -22.34 -8.16 -4.81
C GLY A 107 -23.62 -7.47 -4.35
N GLU A 108 -24.45 -7.04 -5.30
CA GLU A 108 -25.88 -7.39 -5.34
C GLU A 108 -26.51 -6.86 -6.65
N PRO A 109 -26.97 -7.72 -7.56
CA PRO A 109 -27.99 -7.31 -8.52
C PRO A 109 -29.30 -7.17 -7.75
N ARG A 110 -29.83 -5.94 -7.65
CA ARG A 110 -31.23 -5.75 -7.25
C ARG A 110 -32.11 -6.35 -8.35
N GLY A 111 -32.83 -7.42 -8.01
CA GLY A 111 -33.91 -7.98 -8.81
C GLY A 111 -35.10 -7.05 -8.90
#